data_AF-A0A9P3LXL0-F1
#
_entry.id   AF-A0A9P3LXL0-F1
#
_cell.length_a   1.000
_cell.length_b   1.000
_cell.length_c   1.000
_cell.angle_alpha   90.00
_cell.angle_beta   90.00
_cell.angle_gamma   90.00
#
_symmetry.space_group_name_H-M   'P 1'
#
loop_
_entity.id
_entity.type
_entity.pdbx_description
1 polymer ?
#
loop_
_entity_poly.entity_id
_entity_poly.type
_entity_poly.pdbx_seq_one_letter_code
_entity_poly.pdbx_strand_id
1 'polypeptide(L)'
;MADIDIDRFLEVEASAIQKDAEVDRILACFKLDPFDILELDVACVDKDIKLAYRKKSLMIHPDKVKHPQARDAFDLLKKAEQDLMDPAKRAFLISIIDEAKFEVKKAQPLAMQPTDPFFSSPVYKTLVKQKTKELLIDVELRKRKLMKKEMEAEGEVMRKQDEVMSERKRKQEAQKVWEDARDDRVQGWRNFKAGKTAGGKMKKKKPSTFRPPKAHVEDSTPYSKRPTTSSASEGF
;
A
#
# COMPACT_ATOMS: atom_id res chain seq x y z
N MET A 1 -9.40 0.59 64.51
CA MET A 1 -9.88 1.63 63.57
C MET A 1 -8.80 2.03 62.56
N ALA A 2 -7.49 1.92 62.86
CA ALA A 2 -6.42 2.19 61.88
C ALA A 2 -6.22 1.07 60.83
N ASP A 3 -6.54 -0.19 61.15
CA ASP A 3 -6.35 -1.31 60.21
C ASP A 3 -7.27 -1.25 58.98
N ILE A 4 -8.49 -0.71 59.13
CA ILE A 4 -9.48 -0.57 58.03
C ILE A 4 -8.99 0.41 56.96
N ASP A 5 -8.22 1.43 57.36
CA ASP A 5 -7.68 2.43 56.42
C ASP A 5 -6.48 1.90 55.63
N ILE A 6 -5.67 1.02 56.22
CA ILE A 6 -4.54 0.38 55.54
C ILE A 6 -5.04 -0.65 54.53
N ASP A 7 -5.99 -1.50 54.91
CA ASP A 7 -6.57 -2.50 54.00
C ASP A 7 -7.24 -1.84 52.79
N ARG A 8 -8.02 -0.77 53.01
CA ARG A 8 -8.64 -0.01 51.93
C ARG A 8 -7.62 0.65 51.00
N PHE A 9 -6.53 1.18 51.54
CA PHE A 9 -5.46 1.76 50.73
C PHE A 9 -4.76 0.70 49.88
N LEU A 10 -4.44 -0.46 50.47
CA LEU A 10 -3.85 -1.60 49.77
C LEU A 10 -4.77 -2.12 48.65
N GLU A 11 -6.08 -2.20 48.89
CA GLU A 11 -7.06 -2.60 47.86
C GLU A 11 -7.11 -1.63 46.68
N VAL A 12 -7.04 -0.32 46.94
CA VAL A 12 -7.04 0.70 45.88
C VAL A 12 -5.76 0.62 45.04
N GLU A 13 -4.61 0.49 45.69
CA GLU A 13 -3.32 0.40 45.00
C GLU A 13 -3.21 -0.92 44.22
N ALA A 14 -3.62 -2.04 44.81
CA ALA A 14 -3.70 -3.32 44.11
C ALA A 14 -4.62 -3.24 42.88
N SER A 15 -5.77 -2.57 43.00
CA SER A 15 -6.68 -2.35 41.87
C SER A 15 -6.06 -1.46 40.79
N ALA A 16 -5.27 -0.45 41.16
CA ALA A 16 -4.56 0.40 40.20
C ALA A 16 -3.50 -0.41 39.43
N ILE A 17 -2.68 -1.20 40.14
CA ILE A 17 -1.67 -2.08 39.54
C ILE A 17 -2.32 -3.08 38.58
N GLN A 18 -3.48 -3.66 38.94
CA GLN A 18 -4.22 -4.56 38.06
C GLN A 18 -4.70 -3.88 36.77
N LYS A 19 -5.16 -2.62 36.85
CA LYS A 19 -5.60 -1.87 35.66
C LYS A 19 -4.42 -1.51 34.76
N ASP A 20 -3.30 -1.10 35.34
CA ASP A 20 -2.10 -0.77 34.57
C ASP A 20 -1.53 -2.04 33.89
N ALA A 21 -1.46 -3.15 34.61
CA ALA A 21 -1.05 -4.44 34.04
C ALA A 21 -1.98 -4.91 32.90
N GLU A 22 -3.28 -4.64 33.00
CA GLU A 22 -4.25 -4.92 31.93
C GLU A 22 -4.00 -4.06 30.69
N VAL A 23 -3.67 -2.78 30.87
CA VAL A 23 -3.30 -1.87 29.77
C VAL A 23 -2.05 -2.38 29.06
N ASP A 24 -1.01 -2.73 29.81
CA ASP A 24 0.24 -3.28 29.26
C ASP A 24 0.02 -4.60 28.53
N ARG A 25 -0.82 -5.49 29.08
CA ARG A 25 -1.17 -6.75 28.40
C ARG A 25 -1.82 -6.48 27.05
N ILE A 26 -2.81 -5.57 26.97
CA ILE A 26 -3.52 -5.25 25.72
C ILE A 26 -2.55 -4.65 24.69
N LEU A 27 -1.61 -3.82 25.12
CA LEU A 27 -0.59 -3.24 24.24
C LEU A 27 0.43 -4.28 23.75
N ALA A 28 0.74 -5.28 24.57
CA ALA A 28 1.60 -6.40 24.22
C ALA A 28 0.93 -7.43 23.31
N CYS A 29 -0.40 -7.54 23.34
CA CYS A 29 -1.17 -8.42 22.46
C CYS A 29 -0.96 -8.08 20.98
N PHE A 30 -1.12 -9.10 20.13
CA PHE A 30 -0.94 -8.91 18.70
C PHE A 30 -2.11 -8.14 18.09
N LYS A 31 -1.85 -6.96 17.50
CA LYS A 31 -2.87 -6.02 17.00
C LYS A 31 -3.80 -6.57 15.92
N LEU A 32 -3.44 -7.66 15.24
CA LEU A 32 -4.26 -8.30 14.20
C LEU A 32 -5.09 -9.48 14.76
N ASP A 33 -4.97 -9.81 16.05
CA ASP A 33 -5.75 -10.87 16.70
C ASP A 33 -6.73 -10.28 17.73
N PRO A 34 -7.97 -9.97 17.32
CA PRO A 34 -9.01 -9.47 18.22
C PRO A 34 -9.42 -10.44 19.34
N PHE A 35 -9.32 -11.77 19.12
CA PHE A 35 -9.72 -12.77 20.10
C PHE A 35 -8.77 -12.76 21.30
N ASP A 36 -7.46 -12.64 21.04
CA ASP A 36 -6.45 -12.54 22.09
C ASP A 36 -6.58 -11.23 22.90
N ILE A 37 -6.87 -10.10 22.23
CA ILE A 37 -7.08 -8.80 22.90
C ILE A 37 -8.28 -8.85 23.87
N LEU A 38 -9.41 -9.43 23.43
CA LEU A 38 -10.61 -9.54 24.25
C LEU A 38 -10.60 -10.76 25.19
N GLU A 39 -9.61 -11.63 25.08
CA GLU A 39 -9.51 -12.94 25.77
C GLU A 39 -10.78 -13.78 25.61
N LEU A 40 -11.26 -13.88 24.36
CA LEU A 40 -12.44 -14.67 24.01
C LEU A 40 -12.04 -15.94 23.28
N ASP A 41 -12.83 -16.98 23.49
CA ASP A 41 -12.73 -18.19 22.69
C ASP A 41 -13.38 -18.00 21.31
N VAL A 42 -12.94 -18.80 20.34
CA VAL A 42 -13.42 -18.77 18.94
C VAL A 42 -14.92 -19.06 18.86
N ALA A 43 -15.44 -19.84 19.81
CA ALA A 43 -16.85 -20.21 19.92
C ALA A 43 -17.75 -19.15 20.58
N CYS A 44 -17.24 -17.94 20.88
CA CYS A 44 -18.01 -16.90 21.57
C CYS A 44 -19.24 -16.42 20.78
N VAL A 45 -20.29 -15.94 21.46
CA VAL A 45 -21.44 -15.30 20.81
C VAL A 45 -21.27 -13.77 20.80
N ASP A 46 -21.96 -13.07 19.91
CA ASP A 46 -21.94 -11.60 19.82
C ASP A 46 -22.25 -10.89 21.15
N LYS A 47 -23.06 -11.54 22.00
CA LYS A 47 -23.35 -11.07 23.36
C LYS A 47 -22.11 -11.08 24.25
N ASP A 48 -21.28 -12.12 24.15
CA ASP A 48 -20.07 -12.29 24.94
C ASP A 48 -19.01 -11.27 24.51
N ILE A 49 -18.93 -10.97 23.21
CA ILE A 49 -18.04 -9.93 22.66
C ILE A 49 -18.36 -8.57 23.28
N LYS A 50 -19.63 -8.17 23.26
CA LYS A 50 -20.09 -6.91 23.85
C LYS A 50 -19.87 -6.86 25.36
N LEU A 51 -20.10 -7.97 26.06
CA LEU A 51 -19.91 -8.07 27.50
C LEU A 51 -18.43 -7.94 27.88
N ALA A 52 -17.54 -8.64 27.17
CA ALA A 52 -16.10 -8.57 27.37
C ALA A 52 -15.57 -7.15 27.09
N TYR A 53 -15.99 -6.54 25.97
CA TYR A 53 -15.64 -5.16 25.64
C TYR A 53 -16.10 -4.19 26.74
N ARG A 54 -17.36 -4.27 27.18
CA ARG A 54 -17.89 -3.39 28.24
C ARG A 54 -17.13 -3.55 29.56
N LYS A 55 -16.80 -4.79 29.94
CA LYS A 55 -16.05 -5.07 31.18
C LYS A 55 -14.63 -4.51 31.10
N LYS A 56 -13.90 -4.80 30.02
CA LYS A 56 -12.50 -4.36 29.85
C LYS A 56 -12.39 -2.85 29.64
N SER A 57 -13.27 -2.25 28.83
CA SER A 57 -13.27 -0.81 28.55
C SER A 57 -13.51 0.04 29.80
N LEU A 58 -14.35 -0.43 30.74
CA LEU A 58 -14.53 0.23 32.03
C LEU A 58 -13.30 0.09 32.94
N MET A 59 -12.60 -1.04 32.87
CA MET A 59 -11.39 -1.31 33.64
C MET A 59 -10.23 -0.42 33.20
N ILE A 60 -10.03 -0.25 31.88
CA ILE A 60 -8.91 0.50 31.29
C ILE A 60 -9.28 1.91 30.82
N HIS A 61 -10.43 2.45 31.25
CA HIS A 61 -10.92 3.73 30.73
C HIS A 61 -9.89 4.86 30.98
N PRO A 62 -9.52 5.66 29.97
CA PRO A 62 -8.43 6.64 30.08
C PRO A 62 -8.70 7.76 31.11
N ASP A 63 -9.97 8.00 31.47
CA ASP A 63 -10.34 8.95 32.54
C ASP A 63 -10.16 8.37 33.96
N LYS A 64 -10.21 7.04 34.10
CA LYS A 64 -10.14 6.35 35.40
C LYS A 64 -8.75 5.79 35.71
N VAL A 65 -7.93 5.60 34.69
CA VAL A 65 -6.60 4.98 34.77
C VAL A 65 -5.54 6.02 34.42
N LYS A 66 -4.52 6.17 35.27
CA LYS A 66 -3.45 7.17 35.11
C LYS A 66 -2.36 6.75 34.11
N HIS A 67 -2.46 5.55 33.54
CA HIS A 67 -1.50 5.01 32.59
C HIS A 67 -1.37 5.89 31.33
N PRO A 68 -0.15 6.28 30.91
CA PRO A 68 0.04 7.19 29.78
C PRO A 68 -0.52 6.66 28.46
N GLN A 69 -0.53 5.33 28.29
CA GLN A 69 -1.02 4.65 27.08
C GLN A 69 -2.42 4.05 27.23
N ALA A 70 -3.18 4.41 28.28
CA ALA A 70 -4.54 3.92 28.47
C ALA A 70 -5.45 4.20 27.25
N ARG A 71 -5.23 5.35 26.59
CA ARG A 71 -5.97 5.72 25.39
C ARG A 71 -5.73 4.76 24.22
N ASP A 72 -4.47 4.43 23.96
CA ASP A 72 -4.08 3.53 22.87
C ASP A 72 -4.66 2.12 23.09
N ALA A 73 -4.58 1.61 24.32
CA ALA A 73 -5.16 0.32 24.67
C ALA A 73 -6.69 0.31 24.54
N PHE A 74 -7.35 1.39 24.93
CA PHE A 74 -8.80 1.55 24.75
C PHE A 74 -9.20 1.55 23.27
N ASP A 75 -8.45 2.27 22.42
CA ASP A 75 -8.72 2.33 20.98
C ASP A 75 -8.47 0.95 20.31
N LEU A 76 -7.46 0.19 20.76
CA LEU A 76 -7.25 -1.21 20.33
C LEU A 76 -8.42 -2.12 20.73
N LEU A 77 -8.89 -2.01 21.98
CA LEU A 77 -10.01 -2.80 22.48
C LEU A 77 -11.30 -2.52 21.69
N LYS A 78 -11.55 -1.24 21.37
CA LYS A 78 -12.68 -0.82 20.55
C LYS A 78 -12.58 -1.35 19.12
N LYS A 79 -11.38 -1.31 18.53
CA LYS A 79 -11.15 -1.89 17.20
C LYS A 79 -11.38 -3.41 17.19
N ALA A 80 -10.91 -4.12 18.23
CA ALA A 80 -11.11 -5.55 18.37
C ALA A 80 -12.61 -5.92 18.43
N GLU A 81 -13.41 -5.17 19.20
CA GLU A 81 -14.87 -5.37 19.23
C GLU A 81 -15.49 -5.15 17.84
N GLN A 82 -15.12 -4.07 17.14
CA GLN A 82 -15.63 -3.77 15.80
C GLN A 82 -15.28 -4.86 14.79
N ASP A 83 -14.05 -5.38 14.83
CA ASP A 83 -13.59 -6.42 13.92
C ASP A 83 -14.28 -7.77 14.19
N LEU A 84 -14.59 -8.11 15.44
CA LEU A 84 -15.34 -9.33 15.78
C LEU A 84 -16.86 -9.21 15.54
N MET A 85 -17.42 -8.01 15.61
CA MET A 85 -18.83 -7.75 15.30
C MET A 85 -19.12 -7.80 13.79
N ASP A 86 -18.12 -7.67 12.93
CA ASP A 86 -18.23 -7.85 11.48
C ASP A 86 -18.19 -9.35 11.13
N PRO A 87 -19.29 -9.94 10.62
CA PRO A 87 -19.34 -11.37 10.32
C PRO A 87 -18.29 -11.82 9.30
N ALA A 88 -17.95 -10.98 8.32
CA ALA A 88 -17.00 -11.33 7.27
C ALA A 88 -15.56 -11.39 7.83
N LYS A 89 -15.18 -10.39 8.62
CA LYS A 89 -13.87 -10.37 9.30
C LYS A 89 -13.77 -11.48 10.33
N ARG A 90 -14.83 -11.70 11.11
CA ARG A 90 -14.88 -12.78 12.10
C ARG A 90 -14.72 -14.15 11.44
N ALA A 91 -15.45 -14.42 10.35
CA ALA A 91 -15.30 -15.67 9.60
C ALA A 91 -13.87 -15.85 9.06
N PHE A 92 -13.28 -14.76 8.54
CA PHE A 92 -11.88 -14.78 8.09
C PHE A 92 -10.92 -15.12 9.25
N LEU A 93 -11.03 -14.48 10.41
CA LEU A 93 -10.19 -14.77 11.57
C LEU A 93 -10.35 -16.20 12.07
N ILE A 94 -11.59 -16.71 12.11
CA ILE A 94 -11.87 -18.11 12.46
C ILE A 94 -11.16 -19.05 11.49
N SER A 95 -11.22 -18.78 10.18
CA SER A 95 -10.56 -19.62 9.17
C SER A 95 -9.04 -19.69 9.36
N ILE A 96 -8.41 -18.57 9.73
CA ILE A 96 -6.97 -18.50 10.03
C ILE A 96 -6.65 -19.28 11.30
N ILE A 97 -7.48 -19.17 12.34
CA ILE A 97 -7.27 -19.92 13.59
C ILE A 97 -7.43 -21.43 13.36
N ASP A 98 -8.38 -21.84 12.52
CA ASP A 98 -8.57 -23.26 12.19
C ASP A 98 -7.44 -23.80 11.30
N GLU A 99 -6.92 -23.01 10.37
CA GLU A 99 -5.69 -23.32 9.63
C GLU A 99 -4.50 -23.46 10.58
N ALA A 100 -4.34 -22.54 11.55
CA ALA A 100 -3.29 -22.63 12.56
C ALA A 100 -3.41 -23.90 13.43
N LYS A 101 -4.62 -24.26 13.89
CA LYS A 101 -4.88 -25.52 14.61
C LYS A 101 -4.50 -26.73 13.76
N PHE A 102 -4.86 -26.71 12.47
CA PHE A 102 -4.55 -27.79 11.55
C PHE A 102 -3.04 -27.94 11.37
N GLU A 103 -2.31 -26.84 11.18
CA GLU A 103 -0.85 -26.85 11.04
C GLU A 103 -0.16 -27.35 12.31
N VAL A 104 -0.58 -26.89 13.49
CA VAL A 104 -0.03 -27.36 14.77
C VAL A 104 -0.29 -28.85 14.94
N LYS A 105 -1.51 -29.32 14.62
CA LYS A 105 -1.86 -30.75 14.70
C LYS A 105 -1.07 -31.60 13.70
N LYS A 106 -0.85 -31.10 12.49
CA LYS A 106 -0.06 -31.76 11.44
C LYS A 106 1.42 -31.85 11.80
N ALA A 107 1.95 -30.87 12.54
CA ALA A 107 3.33 -30.88 13.00
C ALA A 107 3.59 -31.88 14.14
N GLN A 108 2.54 -32.38 14.81
CA GLN A 108 2.67 -33.42 15.83
C GLN A 108 2.88 -34.81 15.19
N PRO A 109 3.50 -35.75 15.93
CA PRO A 109 3.67 -37.12 15.45
C PRO A 109 2.34 -37.75 15.03
N LEU A 110 2.30 -38.41 13.87
CA LEU A 110 1.10 -39.06 13.31
C LEU A 110 0.47 -40.12 14.24
N ALA A 111 1.24 -40.65 15.19
CA ALA A 111 0.79 -41.63 16.18
C ALA A 111 -0.07 -41.03 17.32
N MET A 112 -0.15 -39.70 17.42
CA MET A 112 -0.90 -39.03 18.49
C MET A 112 -2.41 -39.10 18.20
N GLN A 113 -3.18 -39.66 19.13
CA GLN A 113 -4.62 -39.82 18.97
C GLN A 113 -5.34 -38.47 19.04
N PRO A 114 -6.46 -38.26 18.32
CA PRO A 114 -7.22 -37.01 18.39
C PRO A 114 -7.74 -36.65 19.79
N THR A 115 -7.89 -37.65 20.67
CA THR A 115 -8.34 -37.51 22.06
C THR A 115 -7.20 -37.28 23.06
N ASP A 116 -5.97 -37.12 22.58
CA ASP A 116 -4.80 -36.91 23.43
C ASP A 116 -4.96 -35.65 24.30
N PRO A 117 -4.69 -35.72 25.63
CA PRO A 117 -4.74 -34.57 26.53
C PRO A 117 -3.93 -33.36 26.08
N PHE A 118 -2.89 -33.56 25.24
CA PHE A 118 -2.12 -32.50 24.63
C PHE A 118 -2.99 -31.45 23.94
N PHE A 119 -4.04 -31.85 23.20
CA PHE A 119 -4.89 -30.91 22.45
C PHE A 119 -5.77 -30.02 23.36
N SER A 120 -5.87 -30.35 24.65
CA SER A 120 -6.50 -29.49 25.66
C SER A 120 -5.47 -28.70 26.49
N SER A 121 -4.19 -29.05 26.37
CA SER A 121 -3.12 -28.50 27.20
C SER A 121 -2.88 -27.00 26.95
N PRO A 122 -2.41 -26.26 27.96
CA PRO A 122 -1.97 -24.87 27.78
C PRO A 122 -0.86 -24.72 26.73
N VAL A 123 -0.03 -25.75 26.57
CA VAL A 123 1.05 -25.80 25.57
C VAL A 123 0.46 -25.75 24.16
N TYR A 124 -0.55 -26.59 23.87
CA TYR A 124 -1.22 -26.58 22.58
C TYR A 124 -1.88 -25.23 22.29
N LYS A 125 -2.58 -24.64 23.26
CA LYS A 125 -3.17 -23.30 23.10
C LYS A 125 -2.12 -22.24 22.76
N THR A 126 -0.95 -22.31 23.39
CA THR A 126 0.17 -21.39 23.13
C THR A 126 0.75 -21.59 21.73
N LEU A 127 0.93 -22.83 21.29
CA LEU A 127 1.40 -23.14 19.93
C LEU A 127 0.42 -22.67 18.86
N VAL A 128 -0.89 -22.88 19.08
CA VAL A 128 -1.94 -22.37 18.17
C VAL A 128 -1.89 -20.85 18.11
N LYS A 129 -1.80 -20.14 19.24
CA LYS A 129 -1.67 -18.68 19.26
C LYS A 129 -0.44 -18.19 18.49
N GLN A 130 0.71 -18.83 18.71
CA GLN A 130 1.93 -18.49 17.97
C GLN A 130 1.74 -18.70 16.46
N LYS A 131 1.11 -19.81 16.07
CA LYS A 131 0.90 -20.12 14.66
C LYS A 131 -0.12 -19.21 13.99
N THR A 132 -1.20 -18.87 14.67
CA THR A 132 -2.18 -17.87 14.23
C THR A 132 -1.50 -16.53 13.96
N LYS A 133 -0.60 -16.10 14.87
CA LYS A 133 0.17 -14.86 14.70
C LYS A 133 1.04 -14.90 13.43
N GLU A 134 1.75 -15.99 13.17
CA GLU A 134 2.55 -16.16 11.95
C GLU A 134 1.68 -16.03 10.69
N LEU A 135 0.56 -16.76 10.63
CA LEU A 135 -0.34 -16.73 9.47
C LEU A 135 -0.93 -15.35 9.23
N LEU A 136 -1.37 -14.65 10.29
CA LEU A 136 -1.88 -13.29 10.19
C LEU A 136 -0.82 -12.31 9.67
N ILE A 137 0.43 -12.44 10.11
CA ILE A 137 1.55 -11.64 9.58
C ILE A 137 1.73 -11.90 8.09
N ASP A 138 1.72 -13.17 7.67
CA ASP A 138 1.91 -13.54 6.27
C ASP A 138 0.77 -13.05 5.37
N VAL A 139 -0.48 -13.13 5.83
CA VAL A 139 -1.63 -12.55 5.11
C VAL A 139 -1.45 -11.05 4.94
N GLU A 140 -1.13 -10.33 6.01
CA GLU A 140 -0.99 -8.87 5.97
C GLU A 140 0.19 -8.44 5.08
N LEU A 141 1.32 -9.16 5.14
CA LEU A 141 2.47 -8.94 4.25
C LEU A 141 2.11 -9.19 2.79
N ARG A 142 1.34 -10.25 2.50
CA ARG A 142 0.88 -10.56 1.14
C ARG A 142 -0.05 -9.46 0.63
N LYS A 143 -0.99 -9.00 1.45
CA LYS A 143 -1.90 -7.89 1.13
C LYS A 143 -1.13 -6.61 0.82
N ARG A 144 -0.14 -6.25 1.64
CA ARG A 144 0.70 -5.06 1.41
C ARG A 144 1.51 -5.14 0.12
N LYS A 145 2.09 -6.31 -0.17
CA LYS A 145 2.82 -6.55 -1.42
C LYS A 145 1.92 -6.40 -2.65
N LEU A 146 0.70 -6.94 -2.58
CA LEU A 146 -0.28 -6.81 -3.67
C LEU A 146 -0.70 -5.35 -3.89
N MET A 147 -1.06 -4.62 -2.82
CA MET A 147 -1.45 -3.21 -2.95
C MET A 147 -0.32 -2.34 -3.50
N LYS A 148 0.93 -2.59 -3.07
CA LYS A 148 2.10 -1.89 -3.62
C LYS A 148 2.26 -2.14 -5.13
N LYS A 149 2.14 -3.41 -5.55
CA LYS A 149 2.24 -3.79 -6.97
C LYS A 149 1.14 -3.17 -7.82
N GLU A 150 -0.08 -3.09 -7.30
CA GLU A 150 -1.23 -2.48 -7.97
C GLU A 150 -1.03 -0.96 -8.16
N MET A 151 -0.58 -0.26 -7.12
CA MET A 151 -0.26 1.17 -7.18
C MET A 151 0.86 1.47 -8.19
N GLU A 152 1.90 0.63 -8.24
CA GLU A 152 2.97 0.74 -9.23
C GLU A 152 2.45 0.55 -10.66
N ALA A 153 1.59 -0.45 -10.88
CA ALA A 153 0.97 -0.70 -12.18
C ALA A 153 0.03 0.43 -12.62
N GLU A 154 -0.78 0.96 -11.71
CA GLU A 154 -1.65 2.12 -11.98
C GLU A 154 -0.81 3.37 -12.32
N GLY A 155 0.29 3.60 -11.60
CA GLY A 155 1.22 4.68 -11.89
C GLY A 155 1.89 4.55 -13.26
N GLU A 156 2.29 3.34 -13.67
CA GLU A 156 2.82 3.10 -15.02
C GLU A 156 1.78 3.34 -16.11
N VAL A 157 0.53 2.92 -15.88
CA VAL A 157 -0.58 3.15 -16.80
C VAL A 157 -0.88 4.63 -16.94
N MET A 158 -0.87 5.39 -15.83
CA MET A 158 -1.05 6.84 -15.85
C MET A 158 0.07 7.55 -16.60
N ARG A 159 1.34 7.18 -16.37
CA ARG A 159 2.49 7.75 -17.10
C ARG A 159 2.40 7.50 -18.61
N LYS A 160 1.97 6.31 -19.02
CA LYS A 160 1.76 5.97 -20.44
C LYS A 160 0.62 6.79 -21.05
N GLN A 161 -0.48 6.98 -20.31
CA GLN A 161 -1.59 7.82 -20.77
C GLN A 161 -1.15 9.28 -20.94
N ASP A 162 -0.41 9.83 -19.98
CA ASP A 162 0.12 11.19 -20.04
C ASP A 162 1.11 11.36 -21.21
N GLU A 163 1.99 10.38 -21.44
CA GLU A 163 2.94 10.39 -22.56
C GLU A 163 2.21 10.38 -23.91
N VAL A 164 1.22 9.50 -24.09
CA VAL A 164 0.40 9.45 -25.31
C VAL A 164 -0.37 10.75 -25.53
N MET A 165 -0.94 11.31 -24.46
CA MET A 165 -1.66 12.58 -24.53
C MET A 165 -0.72 13.75 -24.86
N SER A 166 0.49 13.76 -24.29
CA SER A 166 1.54 14.74 -24.59
C SER A 166 2.03 14.64 -26.03
N GLU A 167 2.29 13.43 -26.54
CA GLU A 167 2.67 13.24 -27.93
C GLU A 167 1.57 13.66 -28.90
N ARG A 168 0.31 13.35 -28.56
CA ARG A 168 -0.84 13.77 -29.37
C ARG A 168 -0.94 15.29 -29.40
N LYS A 169 -0.79 15.97 -28.26
CA LYS A 169 -0.73 17.43 -28.18
C LYS A 169 0.43 17.98 -29.00
N ARG A 170 1.63 17.43 -28.86
CA ARG A 170 2.82 17.83 -29.64
C ARG A 170 2.60 17.69 -31.15
N LYS A 171 1.99 16.58 -31.59
CA LYS A 171 1.66 16.35 -33.01
C LYS A 171 0.60 17.35 -33.50
N GLN A 172 -0.43 17.61 -32.71
CA GLN A 172 -1.47 18.60 -33.03
C GLN A 172 -0.89 20.02 -33.12
N GLU A 173 -0.05 20.41 -32.17
CA GLU A 173 0.65 21.70 -32.17
C GLU A 173 1.59 21.83 -33.38
N ALA A 174 2.38 20.80 -33.69
CA ALA A 174 3.25 20.80 -34.88
C ALA A 174 2.45 20.90 -36.18
N GLN A 175 1.35 20.17 -36.32
CA GLN A 175 0.47 20.24 -37.48
C GLN A 175 -0.15 21.64 -37.62
N LYS A 176 -0.61 22.22 -36.50
CA LYS A 176 -1.16 23.58 -36.49
C LYS A 176 -0.12 24.60 -36.96
N VAL A 177 1.09 24.55 -36.41
CA VAL A 177 2.20 25.43 -36.82
C VAL A 177 2.53 25.26 -38.31
N TRP A 178 2.51 24.03 -38.83
CA TRP A 178 2.73 23.77 -40.26
C TRP A 178 1.64 24.36 -41.15
N GLU A 179 0.37 24.23 -40.78
CA GLU A 179 -0.76 24.83 -41.50
C GLU A 179 -0.73 26.36 -41.41
N ASP A 180 -0.45 26.93 -40.24
CA ASP A 180 -0.33 28.39 -40.08
C ASP A 180 0.80 28.95 -40.97
N ALA A 181 1.93 28.24 -41.07
CA ALA A 181 3.04 28.59 -41.96
C ALA A 181 2.81 28.22 -43.44
N ARG A 182 1.63 27.70 -43.82
CA ARG A 182 1.34 27.26 -45.20
C ARG A 182 1.31 28.42 -46.17
N ASP A 183 0.62 29.50 -45.83
CA ASP A 183 0.45 30.65 -46.73
C ASP A 183 1.78 31.34 -47.01
N ASP A 184 2.63 31.50 -46.00
CA ASP A 184 4.00 32.01 -46.14
C ASP A 184 4.84 31.14 -47.09
N ARG A 185 4.73 29.82 -46.97
CA ARG A 185 5.45 28.87 -47.84
C ARG A 185 4.92 28.90 -49.27
N VAL A 186 3.60 28.96 -49.46
CA VAL A 186 2.97 29.10 -50.78
C VAL A 186 3.37 30.41 -51.44
N GLN A 187 3.40 31.52 -50.68
CA GLN A 187 3.89 32.80 -51.15
C GLN A 187 5.38 32.74 -51.54
N GLY A 188 6.21 32.11 -50.72
CA GLY A 188 7.63 31.86 -51.03
C GLY A 188 7.83 31.10 -52.35
N TRP A 189 7.07 30.02 -52.56
CA TRP A 189 7.12 29.25 -53.80
C TRP A 189 6.61 30.02 -55.02
N ARG A 190 5.51 30.78 -54.88
CA ARG A 190 4.99 31.66 -55.94
C ARG A 190 6.03 32.71 -56.35
N ASN A 191 6.74 33.29 -55.39
CA ASN A 191 7.79 34.28 -55.64
C ASN A 191 9.01 33.67 -56.35
N PHE A 192 9.42 32.45 -55.96
CA PHE A 192 10.49 31.71 -56.63
C PHE A 192 10.13 31.40 -58.10
N LYS A 193 8.92 30.88 -58.35
CA LYS A 193 8.45 30.57 -59.72
C LYS A 193 8.32 31.81 -60.60
N ALA A 194 7.94 32.94 -60.02
CA ALA A 194 7.83 34.21 -60.72
C ALA A 194 9.21 34.85 -61.05
N GLY A 195 10.32 34.19 -60.74
CA GLY A 195 11.68 34.70 -61.02
C GLY A 195 12.06 35.93 -60.19
N LYS A 196 11.28 36.25 -59.14
CA LYS A 196 11.57 37.39 -58.26
C LYS A 196 12.59 36.96 -57.20
N THR A 197 13.86 36.84 -57.58
CA THR A 197 14.95 37.01 -56.61
C THR A 197 15.08 38.50 -56.33
N ALA A 198 14.27 39.01 -55.40
CA ALA A 198 14.29 40.44 -55.09
C ALA A 198 15.64 40.81 -54.44
N GLY A 199 16.49 41.52 -55.20
CA GLY A 199 17.57 42.37 -54.68
C GLY A 199 17.03 43.54 -53.87
N GLY A 200 16.31 43.25 -52.77
CA GLY A 200 15.65 44.23 -51.92
C GLY A 200 16.09 44.06 -50.47
N LYS A 201 16.76 45.09 -49.94
CA LYS A 201 17.30 45.22 -48.58
C LYS A 201 16.41 44.55 -47.51
N MET A 202 16.92 43.47 -46.93
CA MET A 202 16.37 42.85 -45.73
C MET A 202 16.59 43.80 -44.53
N LYS A 203 15.51 44.31 -43.93
CA LYS A 203 15.57 45.05 -42.66
C LYS A 203 15.96 44.06 -41.56
N LYS A 204 17.21 44.10 -41.10
CA LYS A 204 17.72 43.31 -39.96
C LYS A 204 16.85 43.58 -38.73
N LYS A 205 16.00 42.64 -38.32
CA LYS A 205 15.56 42.54 -36.92
C LYS A 205 16.73 41.96 -36.10
N LYS A 206 16.98 42.53 -34.92
CA LYS A 206 18.05 42.07 -34.01
C LYS A 206 17.87 40.59 -33.69
N PRO A 207 18.96 39.80 -33.59
CA PRO A 207 18.86 38.38 -33.29
C PRO A 207 18.35 38.22 -31.85
N SER A 208 17.19 37.58 -31.70
CA SER A 208 16.87 36.92 -30.44
C SER A 208 17.89 35.80 -30.26
N THR A 209 18.60 35.82 -29.13
CA THR A 209 19.65 34.88 -28.76
C THR A 209 19.05 33.48 -28.58
N PHE A 210 18.77 32.80 -29.68
CA PHE A 210 18.49 31.37 -29.67
C PHE A 210 19.80 30.64 -29.40
N ARG A 211 19.94 30.11 -28.18
CA ARG A 211 20.96 29.10 -27.86
C ARG A 211 20.37 27.73 -28.15
N PRO A 212 20.88 26.98 -29.13
CA PRO A 212 20.46 25.60 -29.34
C PRO A 212 20.84 24.75 -28.12
N PRO A 213 20.02 23.75 -27.74
CA PRO A 213 20.42 22.75 -26.75
C PRO A 213 21.71 22.07 -27.20
N LYS A 214 22.66 21.84 -26.28
CA LYS A 214 23.88 21.09 -26.60
C LYS A 214 23.48 19.70 -27.12
N ALA A 215 23.95 19.35 -28.30
CA ALA A 215 23.80 18.01 -28.83
C ALA A 215 24.37 17.01 -27.82
N HIS A 216 23.55 16.07 -27.36
CA HIS A 216 24.06 14.88 -26.71
C HIS A 216 24.86 14.12 -27.77
N VAL A 217 26.13 13.86 -27.48
CA VAL A 217 26.98 13.03 -28.34
C VAL A 217 26.38 11.63 -28.26
N GLU A 218 25.66 11.20 -29.30
CA GLU A 218 25.41 9.78 -29.50
C GLU A 218 26.65 9.19 -30.17
N ASP A 219 27.11 8.08 -29.60
CA ASP A 219 28.31 7.38 -30.03
C ASP A 219 28.23 7.02 -31.51
N SER A 220 29.32 7.35 -32.20
CA SER A 220 29.55 7.09 -33.61
C SER A 220 29.38 5.60 -33.93
N THR A 221 28.25 5.26 -34.55
CA THR A 221 28.19 4.11 -35.44
C THR A 221 28.47 4.61 -36.87
N PRO A 222 29.47 4.08 -37.60
CA PRO A 222 29.82 4.59 -38.91
C PRO A 222 28.71 4.28 -39.93
N TYR A 223 28.27 5.32 -40.62
CA TYR A 223 27.28 5.26 -41.69
C TYR A 223 27.84 4.51 -42.91
N SER A 224 27.38 3.27 -43.13
CA SER A 224 27.62 2.50 -44.35
C SER A 224 26.87 3.12 -45.53
N LYS A 225 27.60 3.72 -46.46
CA LYS A 225 27.05 4.25 -47.72
C LYS A 225 26.43 3.12 -48.55
N ARG A 226 25.13 3.20 -48.85
CA ARG A 226 24.52 2.37 -49.90
C ARG A 226 25.00 2.85 -51.28
N PRO A 227 25.48 1.97 -52.16
CA PRO A 227 25.80 2.35 -53.53
C PRO A 227 24.54 2.75 -54.28
N THR A 228 24.61 3.90 -54.96
CA THR A 228 23.60 4.34 -55.92
C THR A 228 23.83 3.61 -57.25
N THR A 229 22.97 2.67 -57.61
CA THR A 229 22.91 2.17 -58.99
C THR A 229 21.80 2.91 -59.73
N SER A 230 22.21 3.92 -60.51
CA SER A 230 21.40 4.49 -61.59
C SER A 230 22.15 4.21 -62.89
N SER A 231 21.70 3.24 -63.68
CA SER A 231 21.98 3.20 -65.11
C SER A 231 20.66 2.93 -65.84
N ALA A 232 20.16 3.97 -66.49
CA ALA A 232 19.13 3.87 -67.50
C ALA A 232 19.79 3.50 -68.84
N SER A 233 19.21 2.49 -69.50
CA SER A 233 19.01 2.32 -70.96
C SER A 233 19.99 2.96 -71.97
N GLU A 234 20.72 2.11 -72.68
CA GLU A 234 21.00 2.11 -74.14
C GLU A 234 20.98 0.61 -74.52
N GLY A 235 20.34 0.05 -75.54
CA GLY A 235 20.16 0.49 -76.92
C GLY A 235 20.81 -0.58 -77.83
N PHE A 236 19.98 -1.31 -78.59
CA PHE A 236 20.25 -2.45 -79.51
C PHE A 236 20.44 -3.85 -78.93
#